data_AF-M4VGN1-F1
#
_entry.id   AF-M4VGN1-F1
#
_cell.length_a   1.000
_cell.length_b   1.000
_cell.length_c   1.000
_cell.angle_alpha   90.00
_cell.angle_beta   90.00
_cell.angle_gamma   90.00
#
_symmetry.space_group_name_H-M   'P 1'
#
loop_
_entity.id
_entity.type
_entity.pdbx_description
1 polymer ?
#
loop_
_entity_poly.entity_id
_entity_poly.type
_entity_poly.pdbx_seq_one_letter_code
_entity_poly.pdbx_strand_id
1 'polypeptide(L)'
;MAPCVLCIYQRWPYAAIIVIGLTAFVLARRGHAKPAAALIFITALIFIGETLLAAYHVGVEYHWWASAFEGCSTGFDVTGGGSILDKIESTAAVRCDAVAWSLFGISMAGYNAIIAFAMGIYAIVASIMVTRKANGF
;
A
#
# COMPACT_ATOMS: atom_id res chain seq x y z
N MET A 1 11.46 1.11 -15.21
CA MET A 1 10.98 -0.22 -14.82
C MET A 1 9.47 -0.17 -14.74
N ALA A 2 8.77 -1.14 -15.35
CA ALA A 2 7.32 -1.21 -15.22
C ALA A 2 6.95 -1.76 -13.83
N PRO A 3 5.92 -1.23 -13.15
CA PRO A 3 5.51 -1.70 -11.83
C PRO A 3 4.83 -3.07 -11.91
N CYS A 4 5.12 -3.92 -10.94
CA CYS A 4 4.42 -5.17 -10.73
C CYS A 4 2.96 -4.94 -10.28
N VAL A 5 2.09 -5.95 -10.38
CA VAL A 5 0.68 -5.81 -9.97
C VAL A 5 0.56 -5.48 -8.48
N LEU A 6 1.39 -6.10 -7.63
CA LEU A 6 1.39 -5.86 -6.19
C LEU A 6 1.85 -4.44 -5.84
N CYS A 7 2.79 -3.91 -6.63
CA CYS A 7 3.27 -2.54 -6.59
C CYS A 7 2.12 -1.55 -6.88
N ILE A 8 1.24 -1.87 -7.84
CA ILE A 8 0.05 -1.06 -8.14
C ILE A 8 -0.96 -1.14 -6.98
N TYR A 9 -1.18 -2.31 -6.39
CA TYR A 9 -2.07 -2.46 -5.24
C TYR A 9 -1.61 -1.60 -4.05
N GLN A 10 -0.30 -1.51 -3.79
CA GLN A 10 0.24 -0.65 -2.73
C GLN A 10 -0.04 0.85 -2.96
N ARG A 11 -0.33 1.31 -4.19
CA ARG A 11 -0.61 2.73 -4.45
C ARG A 11 -2.02 3.18 -4.03
N TRP A 12 -2.99 2.27 -4.05
CA TRP A 12 -4.38 2.58 -3.69
C TRP A 12 -4.54 3.04 -2.22
N PRO A 13 -3.91 2.38 -1.22
CA PRO A 13 -3.85 2.89 0.15
C PRO A 13 -3.38 4.35 0.24
N TYR A 14 -2.32 4.72 -0.48
CA TYR A 14 -1.82 6.11 -0.47
C TYR A 14 -2.81 7.10 -1.08
N ALA A 15 -3.50 6.73 -2.16
CA ALA A 15 -4.55 7.57 -2.73
C ALA A 15 -5.69 7.82 -1.72
N ALA A 16 -6.12 6.78 -1.00
CA ALA A 16 -7.11 6.90 0.07
C ALA A 16 -6.60 7.80 1.22
N ILE A 17 -5.35 7.62 1.65
CA ILE A 17 -4.73 8.44 2.69
C ILE A 17 -4.69 9.92 2.30
N ILE A 18 -4.36 10.25 1.04
CA ILE A 18 -4.33 11.64 0.57
C ILE A 18 -5.72 12.28 0.69
N VAL A 19 -6.77 11.60 0.23
CA VAL A 19 -8.15 12.13 0.27
C VAL A 19 -8.62 12.32 1.72
N ILE A 20 -8.39 11.33 2.58
CA ILE A 20 -8.78 11.38 3.99
C ILE A 20 -7.98 12.45 4.74
N GLY A 21 -6.67 12.53 4.49
CA GLY A 21 -5.77 13.51 5.10
C GLY A 21 -6.14 14.95 4.74
N LEU A 22 -6.45 15.23 3.47
CA LEU A 22 -6.96 16.54 3.04
C LEU A 22 -8.28 16.88 3.72
N THR A 23 -9.19 15.91 3.82
CA THR A 23 -10.49 16.10 4.50
C THR A 23 -10.29 16.40 5.98
N ALA A 24 -9.40 15.65 6.66
CA ALA A 24 -9.05 15.87 8.06
C ALA A 24 -8.42 17.26 8.27
N PHE A 25 -7.55 17.70 7.37
CA PHE A 25 -6.94 19.03 7.42
C PHE A 25 -7.98 20.15 7.31
N VAL A 26 -8.91 20.05 6.35
CA VAL A 26 -10.00 21.03 6.19
C VAL A 26 -10.90 21.09 7.43
N LEU A 27 -11.27 19.94 8.00
CA LEU A 27 -12.07 19.87 9.23
C LEU A 27 -11.34 20.47 10.43
N ALA A 28 -10.05 20.19 10.59
CA ALA A 28 -9.23 20.76 11.65
C ALA A 28 -9.17 22.29 11.54
N ARG A 29 -9.01 22.83 10.33
CA ARG A 29 -8.99 24.29 10.07
C ARG A 29 -10.33 24.97 10.35
N ARG A 30 -11.45 24.24 10.23
CA ARG A 30 -12.80 24.72 10.55
C ARG A 30 -13.17 24.58 12.04
N GLY A 31 -12.23 24.13 12.89
CA GLY A 31 -12.45 23.97 14.34
C GLY A 31 -13.10 22.65 14.74
N HIS A 32 -13.34 21.73 13.79
CA HIS A 32 -13.91 20.42 14.07
C HIS A 32 -12.82 19.40 14.44
N ALA A 33 -12.20 19.59 15.62
CA ALA A 33 -11.05 18.80 16.04
C ALA A 33 -11.35 17.31 16.27
N LYS A 34 -12.53 16.97 16.82
CA LYS A 34 -12.93 15.56 17.07
C LYS A 34 -13.07 14.72 15.78
N PRO A 35 -13.84 15.15 14.76
CA PRO A 35 -13.92 14.39 13.52
C PRO A 35 -12.59 14.40 12.74
N ALA A 36 -11.79 15.46 12.83
CA ALA A 36 -10.45 15.47 12.25
C ALA A 36 -9.55 14.39 12.90
N ALA A 37 -9.58 14.25 14.22
CA ALA A 37 -8.83 13.20 14.92
C ALA A 37 -9.27 11.78 14.54
N ALA A 38 -10.59 11.57 14.36
CA ALA A 38 -11.12 10.29 13.90
C ALA A 38 -10.63 9.94 12.48
N LEU A 39 -10.63 10.91 11.56
CA LEU A 39 -10.10 10.70 10.21
C LEU A 39 -8.59 10.42 10.21
N ILE A 40 -7.82 11.14 11.04
CA ILE A 40 -6.38 10.87 11.20
C ILE A 40 -6.17 9.45 11.74
N PHE A 41 -6.99 9.00 12.69
CA PHE A 41 -6.92 7.63 13.19
C PHE A 41 -7.21 6.60 12.07
N ILE A 42 -8.20 6.87 11.21
CA ILE A 42 -8.47 6.02 10.04
C ILE A 42 -7.25 5.98 9.11
N THR A 43 -6.57 7.11 8.84
CA THR A 43 -5.34 7.09 8.03
C THR A 43 -4.25 6.22 8.65
N ALA A 44 -4.15 6.18 9.98
CA ALA A 44 -3.20 5.32 10.66
C ALA A 44 -3.51 3.83 10.43
N LEU A 45 -4.78 3.43 10.48
CA LEU A 45 -5.19 2.07 10.17
C LEU A 45 -4.85 1.68 8.73
N ILE A 46 -5.04 2.61 7.78
CA ILE A 46 -4.67 2.37 6.38
C ILE A 46 -3.16 2.19 6.23
N PHE A 47 -2.34 3.00 6.90
CA PHE A 47 -0.88 2.83 6.90
C PHE A 47 -0.43 1.50 7.50
N ILE A 48 -1.10 1.02 8.55
CA ILE A 48 -0.82 -0.31 9.12
C ILE A 48 -1.20 -1.40 8.11
N GLY A 49 -2.36 -1.30 7.45
CA GLY A 49 -2.75 -2.23 6.40
C GLY A 49 -1.77 -2.23 5.22
N GLU A 50 -1.29 -1.05 4.83
CA GLU A 50 -0.24 -0.87 3.82
C GLU A 50 1.05 -1.59 4.25
N THR A 51 1.49 -1.39 5.49
CA THR A 51 2.68 -2.05 6.05
C THR A 51 2.58 -3.57 5.94
N LEU A 52 1.41 -4.14 6.26
CA LEU A 52 1.17 -5.58 6.15
C LEU A 52 1.22 -6.05 4.69
N LEU A 53 0.66 -5.28 3.76
CA LEU A 53 0.72 -5.58 2.33
C LEU A 53 2.16 -5.47 1.77
N ALA A 54 2.92 -4.51 2.25
CA ALA A 54 4.31 -4.33 1.88
C ALA A 54 5.20 -5.44 2.46
N ALA A 55 4.98 -5.84 3.71
CA ALA A 55 5.62 -7.02 4.30
C ALA A 55 5.24 -8.31 3.55
N TYR A 56 3.97 -8.43 3.12
CA TYR A 56 3.53 -9.54 2.27
C TYR A 56 4.33 -9.59 0.96
N HIS A 57 4.51 -8.45 0.30
CA HIS A 57 5.29 -8.35 -0.94
C HIS A 57 6.76 -8.72 -0.72
N VAL A 58 7.36 -8.25 0.37
CA VAL A 58 8.74 -8.63 0.72
C VAL A 58 8.88 -10.14 0.92
N GLY A 59 7.93 -10.81 1.55
CA GLY A 59 8.00 -12.27 1.67
C GLY A 59 7.71 -13.02 0.37
N VAL A 60 7.00 -12.42 -0.59
CA VAL A 60 6.94 -12.94 -1.98
C VAL A 60 8.32 -12.83 -2.64
N GLU A 61 8.99 -11.68 -2.51
CA GLU A 61 10.35 -11.44 -3.04
C GLU A 61 11.40 -12.37 -2.42
N TYR A 62 11.30 -12.68 -1.14
CA TYR A 62 12.17 -13.66 -0.46
C TYR A 62 11.69 -15.11 -0.62
N HIS A 63 10.64 -15.34 -1.41
CA HIS A 63 10.05 -16.66 -1.66
C HIS A 63 9.63 -17.42 -0.40
N TRP A 64 9.26 -16.70 0.67
CA TRP A 64 8.65 -17.30 1.87
C TRP A 64 7.26 -17.87 1.56
N TRP A 65 6.56 -17.26 0.59
CA TRP A 65 5.29 -17.73 0.07
C TRP A 65 5.14 -17.32 -1.40
N ALA A 66 4.27 -18.03 -2.12
CA ALA A 66 3.88 -17.64 -3.47
C ALA A 66 2.98 -16.39 -3.45
N SER A 67 3.06 -15.59 -4.51
CA SER A 67 2.15 -14.46 -4.70
C SER A 67 0.73 -14.96 -4.98
N ALA A 68 -0.22 -14.51 -4.18
CA ALA A 68 -1.65 -14.72 -4.43
C ALA A 68 -2.15 -13.95 -5.66
N PHE A 69 -1.37 -12.98 -6.15
CA PHE A 69 -1.78 -12.03 -7.19
C PHE A 69 -1.09 -12.26 -8.54
N GLU A 70 -0.03 -13.08 -8.60
CA GLU A 70 0.66 -13.41 -9.86
C GLU A 70 -0.21 -14.23 -10.82
N GLY A 71 -1.13 -15.05 -10.31
CA GLY A 71 -2.01 -15.90 -11.12
C GLY A 71 -3.27 -15.21 -11.68
N CYS A 72 -3.60 -13.98 -11.28
CA CYS A 72 -4.84 -13.29 -11.67
C CYS A 72 -4.65 -12.14 -12.69
N SER A 73 -3.41 -11.86 -13.13
CA SER A 73 -3.11 -10.69 -13.98
C SER A 73 -3.12 -10.97 -15.48
N THR A 74 -3.43 -12.19 -15.93
CA THR A 74 -3.64 -12.42 -17.35
C THR A 74 -5.14 -12.40 -17.61
N GLY A 75 -5.61 -11.42 -18.37
CA GLY A 75 -6.87 -11.58 -19.10
C GLY A 75 -6.70 -12.79 -20.00
N PHE A 76 -7.07 -13.97 -19.48
CA PHE A 76 -6.94 -15.23 -20.17
C PHE A 76 -8.08 -15.28 -21.19
N ASP A 77 -7.93 -14.52 -22.27
CA ASP A 77 -8.87 -14.56 -23.38
C ASP A 77 -8.65 -15.87 -24.14
N VAL A 78 -9.38 -16.90 -23.70
CA VAL A 78 -9.38 -18.24 -24.27
C VAL A 78 -10.06 -18.30 -25.65
N THR A 79 -10.58 -17.17 -26.17
CA THR A 79 -11.40 -17.17 -27.39
C THR A 79 -10.60 -17.12 -28.70
N GLY A 80 -9.32 -16.71 -28.66
CA GLY A 80 -8.47 -16.67 -29.85
C GLY A 80 -7.62 -17.94 -30.01
N GLY A 81 -7.79 -18.65 -31.13
CA GLY A 81 -7.00 -19.85 -31.48
C GLY A 81 -5.49 -19.58 -31.52
N GLY A 82 -4.75 -20.25 -30.65
CA GLY A 82 -3.30 -20.20 -30.47
C GLY A 82 -2.92 -21.11 -29.31
N SER A 83 -1.67 -21.60 -29.27
CA SER A 83 -1.26 -22.47 -28.17
C SER A 83 -1.28 -21.68 -26.86
N ILE A 84 -1.74 -22.32 -25.77
CA ILE A 84 -1.76 -21.71 -24.44
C ILE A 84 -0.35 -21.25 -24.03
N LEU A 85 0.69 -21.93 -24.52
CA LEU A 85 2.09 -21.60 -24.31
C LEU A 85 2.48 -20.25 -24.94
N ASP A 86 2.06 -19.97 -26.17
CA ASP A 86 2.36 -18.68 -26.84
C ASP A 86 1.72 -17.50 -26.10
N LYS A 87 0.53 -17.70 -25.51
CA LYS A 87 -0.17 -16.67 -24.74
C LYS A 87 0.48 -16.42 -23.38
N ILE A 88 0.99 -17.47 -22.74
CA ILE A 88 1.78 -17.36 -21.50
C ILE A 88 3.09 -16.61 -21.77
N GLU A 89 3.78 -16.89 -22.87
CA GLU A 89 5.01 -16.19 -23.25
C GLU A 89 4.77 -14.73 -23.65
N SER A 90 3.64 -14.41 -24.28
CA SER A 90 3.32 -13.04 -24.72
C SER A 90 2.88 -12.10 -23.59
N THR A 91 2.48 -12.65 -22.43
CA THR A 91 2.04 -11.83 -21.30
C THR A 91 3.23 -11.41 -20.47
N ALA A 92 3.93 -10.37 -20.93
CA ALA A 92 5.04 -9.72 -20.23
C ALA A 92 4.58 -8.95 -18.97
N ALA A 93 3.84 -9.60 -18.08
CA ALA A 93 3.56 -9.07 -16.76
C ALA A 93 4.85 -9.12 -15.94
N VAL A 94 5.26 -7.97 -15.38
CA VAL A 94 6.42 -7.90 -14.49
C VAL A 94 6.13 -8.75 -13.25
N ARG A 95 7.03 -9.70 -12.97
CA ARG A 95 6.89 -10.64 -11.84
C ARG A 95 6.99 -9.90 -10.50
N CYS A 96 6.21 -10.34 -9.51
CA CYS A 96 6.24 -9.77 -8.16
C CYS A 96 7.26 -10.48 -7.25
N ASP A 97 7.71 -11.67 -7.65
CA ASP A 97 8.73 -12.47 -6.97
C ASP A 97 10.18 -12.01 -7.25
N ALA A 98 10.37 -11.12 -8.22
CA ALA A 98 11.67 -10.57 -8.58
C ALA A 98 11.84 -9.17 -8.00
N VAL A 99 12.92 -8.97 -7.24
CA VAL A 99 13.29 -7.65 -6.72
C VAL A 99 13.68 -6.73 -7.87
N ALA A 100 12.79 -5.81 -8.24
CA ALA A 100 13.02 -4.88 -9.35
C ALA A 100 14.11 -3.84 -9.02
N TRP A 101 14.24 -3.47 -7.73
CA TRP A 101 15.26 -2.56 -7.22
C TRP A 101 15.50 -2.82 -5.74
N SER A 102 16.77 -2.74 -5.34
CA SER A 102 17.19 -2.79 -3.95
C SER A 102 18.31 -1.79 -3.65
N LEU A 103 18.37 -1.37 -2.40
CA LEU A 103 19.43 -0.53 -1.85
C LEU A 103 19.80 -1.05 -0.46
N PHE A 104 21.11 -1.21 -0.21
CA PHE A 104 21.63 -1.82 1.03
C PHE A 104 21.00 -3.18 1.39
N GLY A 105 20.56 -3.96 0.39
CA GLY A 105 19.92 -5.26 0.59
C GLY A 105 18.42 -5.21 0.94
N ILE A 106 17.81 -4.02 0.97
CA ILE A 106 16.37 -3.81 1.18
C ILE A 106 15.72 -3.50 -0.16
N SER A 107 14.63 -4.20 -0.50
CA SER A 107 13.85 -3.94 -1.70
C SER A 107 13.01 -2.67 -1.58
N MET A 108 12.50 -2.15 -2.70
CA MET A 108 11.51 -1.06 -2.66
C MET A 108 10.31 -1.39 -1.77
N ALA A 109 9.81 -2.63 -1.80
CA ALA A 109 8.72 -3.08 -0.95
C ALA A 109 9.10 -3.02 0.54
N GLY A 110 10.35 -3.38 0.88
CA GLY A 110 10.87 -3.29 2.25
C GLY A 110 10.95 -1.85 2.75
N TYR A 111 11.46 -0.92 1.94
CA TYR A 111 11.45 0.50 2.28
C TYR A 111 10.03 1.04 2.47
N ASN A 112 9.11 0.62 1.60
CA ASN A 112 7.71 1.02 1.67
C ASN A 112 7.07 0.57 2.99
N ALA A 113 7.28 -0.69 3.39
CA ALA A 113 6.82 -1.22 4.68
C ALA A 113 7.35 -0.40 5.87
N ILE A 114 8.64 -0.07 5.88
CA ILE A 114 9.26 0.70 6.96
C ILE A 114 8.65 2.11 7.05
N ILE A 115 8.54 2.80 5.91
CA ILE A 115 8.02 4.16 5.85
C ILE A 115 6.56 4.20 6.28
N ALA A 116 5.73 3.29 5.76
CA ALA A 116 4.33 3.23 6.11
C ALA A 116 4.12 2.89 7.59
N PHE A 117 4.93 2.01 8.16
CA PHE A 117 4.87 1.70 9.59
C PHE A 117 5.18 2.94 10.43
N ALA A 118 6.26 3.64 10.11
CA ALA A 118 6.63 4.89 10.79
C ALA A 118 5.54 5.96 10.67
N MET A 119 4.94 6.11 9.48
CA MET A 119 3.84 7.04 9.24
C MET A 119 2.55 6.63 9.97
N GLY A 120 2.27 5.34 10.08
CA GLY A 120 1.16 4.80 10.87
C GLY A 120 1.30 5.16 12.35
N ILE A 121 2.48 4.95 12.94
CA ILE A 121 2.77 5.36 14.32
C ILE A 121 2.61 6.87 14.48
N TYR A 122 3.19 7.66 13.57
CA TYR A 122 3.07 9.11 13.59
C TYR A 122 1.60 9.56 13.56
N ALA A 123 0.77 8.96 12.70
CA ALA A 123 -0.65 9.27 12.60
C ALA A 123 -1.44 8.90 13.87
N ILE A 124 -1.10 7.79 14.54
CA ILE A 124 -1.69 7.43 15.85
C ILE A 124 -1.36 8.52 16.88
N VAL A 125 -0.08 8.88 17.00
CA VAL A 125 0.38 9.91 17.95
C VAL A 125 -0.32 11.24 17.66
N ALA A 126 -0.38 11.65 16.38
CA ALA A 126 -1.06 12.86 15.96
C ALA A 126 -2.56 12.85 16.31
N SER A 127 -3.26 11.74 16.07
CA SER A 127 -4.68 11.59 16.44
C SER A 127 -4.90 11.75 17.95
N ILE A 128 -4.03 11.14 18.77
CA ILE A 128 -4.09 11.28 20.24
C ILE A 128 -3.86 12.73 20.65
N MET A 129 -2.85 13.40 20.08
CA MET A 129 -2.55 14.80 20.40
C MET A 129 -3.71 15.74 20.04
N VAL A 130 -4.32 15.58 18.87
CA VAL A 130 -5.49 16.37 18.45
C VAL A 130 -6.68 16.12 19.37
N THR A 131 -6.91 14.86 19.75
CA THR A 131 -8.00 14.49 20.68
C THR A 131 -7.80 15.10 22.06
N ARG A 132 -6.58 15.06 22.62
CA ARG A 132 -6.23 15.68 23.91
C ARG A 132 -6.48 17.19 23.89
N LYS A 133 -5.99 17.88 22.86
CA LYS A 133 -6.20 19.31 22.67
C LYS A 133 -7.69 19.66 22.55
N ALA A 134 -8.47 18.85 21.85
CA ALA A 134 -9.91 19.05 21.70
C ALA A 134 -10.70 18.86 23.01
N ASN A 135 -10.14 18.09 23.96
CA ASN A 135 -10.73 17.83 25.26
C ASN A 135 -10.20 18.77 26.37
N GLY A 136 -9.31 19.71 26.05
CA GLY A 136 -8.78 20.70 27.00
C GLY A 136 -7.65 20.21 27.91
N PHE A 137 -6.96 19.12 27.53
CA PHE A 137 -5.79 18.58 28.23
C PHE A 137 -4.46 19.01 27.59
#